data_AF-A0A6L6EQH8-F1
#
_entry.id   AF-A0A6L6EQH8-F1
#
_cell.length_a   1.000
_cell.length_b   1.000
_cell.length_c   1.000
_cell.angle_alpha   90.00
_cell.angle_beta   90.00
_cell.angle_gamma   90.00
#
_symmetry.space_group_name_H-M   'P 1'
#
loop_
_entity.id
_entity.type
_entity.pdbx_description
1 polymer ?
#
loop_
_entity_poly.entity_id
_entity_poly.type
_entity_poly.pdbx_seq_one_letter_code
_entity_poly.pdbx_strand_id
1 'polypeptide(L)'
;WRLYGGWYDGNPARLKPPADAEVAFEVAALAGGVEALVARAQALADGARSAGGPIGRPADADSLRLACQLIEWAVVAEPDSAAVRAAASEIYALRRDSERSLMAKGIYGEAAERR
;
A
#
# COMPACT_ATOMS: atom_id res chain seq x y z
N TRP A 1 -0.39 -16.82 -16.23
CA TRP A 1 -1.50 -16.40 -17.12
C TRP A 1 -1.15 -15.16 -17.95
N ARG A 2 -0.39 -14.16 -17.46
CA ARG A 2 0.08 -13.00 -18.24
C ARG A 2 0.76 -13.30 -19.59
N LEU A 3 1.45 -14.45 -19.73
CA LEU A 3 2.11 -14.84 -20.98
C LEU A 3 1.14 -15.18 -22.12
N TYR A 4 -0.05 -15.73 -21.81
CA TYR A 4 -1.00 -16.23 -22.82
C TYR A 4 -2.40 -15.60 -22.75
N GLY A 5 -2.82 -15.12 -21.57
CA GLY A 5 -4.13 -14.48 -21.35
C GLY A 5 -4.12 -12.96 -21.48
N GLY A 6 -2.98 -12.36 -21.81
CA GLY A 6 -2.82 -10.91 -21.88
C GLY A 6 -2.87 -10.23 -20.50
N TRP A 7 -3.15 -8.93 -20.51
CA TRP A 7 -3.14 -8.07 -19.32
C TRP A 7 -4.49 -8.00 -18.61
N TYR A 8 -5.59 -8.36 -19.29
CA TYR A 8 -6.95 -8.32 -18.76
C TYR A 8 -7.22 -9.53 -17.87
N ASP A 9 -7.65 -9.28 -16.63
CA ASP A 9 -7.86 -10.30 -15.60
C ASP A 9 -9.31 -10.77 -15.47
N GLY A 10 -10.20 -10.30 -16.33
CA GLY A 10 -11.64 -10.60 -16.28
C GLY A 10 -12.47 -9.60 -15.47
N ASN A 11 -11.85 -8.68 -14.73
CA ASN A 11 -12.57 -7.61 -14.04
C ASN A 11 -12.79 -6.40 -14.96
N PRO A 12 -14.02 -6.08 -15.35
CA PRO A 12 -14.29 -4.99 -16.30
C PRO A 12 -13.83 -3.61 -15.79
N ALA A 13 -13.79 -3.38 -14.47
CA ALA A 13 -13.32 -2.13 -13.89
C ALA A 13 -11.82 -1.88 -14.16
N ARG A 14 -11.05 -2.93 -14.50
CA ARG A 14 -9.63 -2.84 -14.82
C ARG A 14 -9.35 -2.71 -16.32
N LEU A 15 -10.37 -2.76 -17.19
CA LEU A 15 -10.20 -2.60 -18.64
C LEU A 15 -9.82 -1.15 -19.02
N LYS A 16 -10.39 -0.16 -18.34
CA LYS A 16 -10.05 1.26 -18.52
C LYS A 16 -10.09 1.92 -17.14
N PRO A 17 -9.06 1.68 -16.30
CA PRO A 17 -9.10 2.18 -14.94
C PRO A 17 -9.12 3.72 -14.95
N PRO A 18 -9.77 4.35 -13.95
CA PRO A 18 -9.64 5.78 -13.69
C PRO A 18 -8.19 6.14 -13.33
N ALA A 19 -7.89 7.43 -13.23
CA ALA A 19 -6.59 7.86 -12.73
C ALA A 19 -6.40 7.42 -11.27
N ASP A 20 -5.20 6.95 -10.90
CA ASP A 20 -4.91 6.49 -9.55
C ASP A 20 -5.20 7.56 -8.48
N ALA A 21 -5.00 8.84 -8.83
CA ALA A 21 -5.30 9.97 -7.95
C ALA A 21 -6.79 10.15 -7.66
N GLU A 22 -7.66 9.92 -8.64
CA GLU A 22 -9.11 10.00 -8.44
C GLU A 22 -9.60 8.89 -7.51
N VAL A 23 -9.07 7.67 -7.69
CA VAL A 23 -9.38 6.53 -6.81
C VAL A 23 -8.87 6.80 -5.40
N ALA A 24 -7.64 7.28 -5.26
CA ALA A 24 -7.02 7.57 -3.98
C ALA A 24 -7.82 8.60 -3.19
N PHE A 25 -8.20 9.71 -3.83
CA PHE A 25 -9.00 10.77 -3.22
C PHE A 25 -10.38 10.26 -2.78
N GLU A 26 -11.09 9.54 -3.66
CA GLU A 26 -12.42 9.01 -3.34
C GLU A 26 -12.36 7.99 -2.20
N VAL A 27 -11.36 7.10 -2.20
CA VAL A 27 -11.17 6.13 -1.12
C VAL A 27 -10.83 6.82 0.20
N ALA A 28 -9.99 7.85 0.19
CA ALA A 28 -9.69 8.65 1.38
C ALA A 28 -10.97 9.33 1.91
N ALA A 29 -11.77 9.94 1.04
CA ALA A 29 -13.03 10.56 1.42
C ALA A 29 -14.00 9.55 2.06
N LEU A 30 -14.17 8.36 1.46
CA LEU A 30 -14.99 7.28 2.00
C LEU A 30 -14.48 6.73 3.34
N ALA A 31 -13.16 6.74 3.55
CA ALA A 31 -12.54 6.32 4.80
C ALA A 31 -12.64 7.37 5.93
N GLY A 32 -13.08 8.60 5.61
CA GLY A 32 -13.16 9.71 6.56
C GLY A 32 -11.91 10.59 6.60
N GLY A 33 -11.06 10.54 5.58
CA GLY A 33 -9.85 11.35 5.44
C GLY A 33 -8.60 10.53 5.16
N VAL A 34 -7.51 11.21 4.79
CA VAL A 34 -6.21 10.58 4.54
C VAL A 34 -5.64 9.99 5.83
N GLU A 35 -5.88 10.62 6.98
CA GLU A 35 -5.43 10.15 8.29
C GLU A 35 -6.01 8.78 8.64
N ALA A 36 -7.24 8.48 8.22
CA ALA A 36 -7.86 7.17 8.42
C ALA A 36 -7.14 6.08 7.60
N LEU A 37 -6.70 6.41 6.38
CA LEU A 37 -5.89 5.50 5.55
C LEU A 37 -4.52 5.26 6.18
N VAL A 38 -3.84 6.32 6.63
CA VAL A 38 -2.53 6.22 7.29
C VAL A 38 -2.62 5.35 8.54
N ALA A 39 -3.57 5.65 9.44
CA ALA A 39 -3.77 4.90 10.67
C ALA A 39 -4.05 3.41 10.39
N ARG A 40 -4.87 3.12 9.37
CA ARG A 40 -5.14 1.73 8.98
C ARG A 40 -3.92 1.04 8.39
N ALA A 41 -3.15 1.73 7.55
CA ALA A 41 -1.93 1.21 6.95
C ALA A 41 -0.89 0.85 8.03
N GLN A 42 -0.68 1.75 9.00
CA GLN A 42 0.19 1.51 10.16
C GLN A 42 -0.28 0.32 10.99
N ALA A 43 -1.57 0.23 11.33
CA ALA A 43 -2.11 -0.89 12.10
C ALA A 43 -1.91 -2.26 11.38
N LEU A 44 -2.01 -2.28 10.05
CA LEU A 44 -1.74 -3.48 9.25
C LEU A 44 -0.25 -3.82 9.21
N ALA A 45 0.62 -2.82 9.10
CA ALA A 45 2.07 -2.98 9.15
C ALA A 45 2.52 -3.50 10.52
N ASP A 46 1.97 -2.96 11.60
CA ASP A 46 2.23 -3.37 12.99
C ASP A 46 1.75 -4.80 13.24
N GLY A 47 0.52 -5.10 12.81
CA GLY A 47 -0.03 -6.45 12.83
C GLY A 47 0.75 -7.44 11.97
N ALA A 48 1.47 -7.01 10.93
CA ALA A 48 2.36 -7.90 10.18
C ALA A 48 3.69 -8.16 10.92
N ARG A 49 4.14 -7.25 11.80
CA ARG A 49 5.35 -7.44 12.63
C ARG A 49 5.10 -8.39 13.80
N SER A 50 3.96 -8.24 14.45
CA SER A 50 3.52 -9.11 15.54
C SER A 50 2.73 -10.26 14.93
N ALA A 51 3.14 -11.52 15.05
CA ALA A 51 2.48 -12.68 14.41
C ALA A 51 0.97 -12.92 14.76
N GLY A 52 0.26 -11.96 15.37
CA GLY A 52 -1.19 -11.89 15.52
C GLY A 52 -1.76 -10.70 14.75
N GLY A 53 -2.49 -10.99 13.67
CA GLY A 53 -3.14 -9.96 12.85
C GLY A 53 -4.32 -9.30 13.57
N PRO A 54 -4.74 -8.10 13.15
CA PRO A 54 -5.94 -7.47 13.68
C PRO A 54 -7.16 -8.39 13.45
N ILE A 55 -8.17 -8.24 14.32
CA ILE A 55 -9.38 -9.07 14.37
C ILE A 55 -9.91 -9.39 12.95
N GLY A 56 -9.91 -10.67 12.59
CA GLY A 56 -10.54 -11.20 11.38
C GLY A 56 -9.63 -11.58 10.21
N ARG A 57 -8.29 -11.46 10.29
CA ARG A 57 -7.37 -11.98 9.25
C ARG A 57 -6.01 -12.37 9.83
N PRO A 58 -5.41 -13.51 9.45
CA PRO A 58 -4.04 -13.83 9.86
C PRO A 58 -3.06 -12.74 9.42
N ALA A 59 -2.10 -12.44 10.30
CA ALA A 59 -0.95 -11.59 9.99
C ALA A 59 -0.03 -12.32 9.01
N ASP A 60 -0.29 -12.18 7.72
CA ASP A 60 0.53 -12.72 6.66
C ASP A 60 1.04 -11.59 5.74
N ALA A 61 1.85 -11.97 4.75
CA ALA A 61 2.40 -11.06 3.75
C ALA A 61 1.33 -10.22 3.02
N ASP A 62 0.05 -10.62 3.04
CA ASP A 62 -1.03 -9.87 2.40
C ASP A 62 -1.44 -8.65 3.22
N SER A 63 -1.28 -8.67 4.55
CA SER A 63 -1.52 -7.50 5.39
C SER A 63 -0.51 -6.37 5.09
N LEU A 64 0.77 -6.71 4.90
CA LEU A 64 1.80 -5.73 4.57
C LEU A 64 1.66 -5.21 3.13
N ARG A 65 1.22 -6.05 2.18
CA ARG A 65 0.86 -5.60 0.82
C ARG A 65 -0.31 -4.62 0.84
N LEU A 66 -1.33 -4.89 1.65
CA LEU A 66 -2.46 -3.98 1.82
C LEU A 66 -2.03 -2.66 2.48
N ALA A 67 -1.16 -2.71 3.48
CA ALA A 67 -0.58 -1.50 4.09
C ALA A 67 0.11 -0.62 3.03
N CYS A 68 0.91 -1.21 2.14
CA CYS A 68 1.55 -0.49 1.04
C CYS A 68 0.53 0.17 0.10
N GLN A 69 -0.55 -0.54 -0.27
CA GLN A 69 -1.57 0.04 -1.15
C GLN A 69 -2.30 1.23 -0.48
N LEU A 70 -2.66 1.10 0.80
CA LEU A 70 -3.36 2.15 1.52
C LEU A 70 -2.48 3.39 1.71
N ILE A 71 -1.19 3.20 2.03
CA ILE A 71 -0.28 4.33 2.20
C ILE A 71 0.05 5.00 0.87
N GLU A 72 0.07 4.27 -0.24
CA GLU A 72 0.23 4.86 -1.57
C GLU A 72 -0.96 5.76 -1.93
N TRP A 73 -2.19 5.32 -1.66
CA TRP A 73 -3.36 6.18 -1.83
C TRP A 73 -3.31 7.42 -0.93
N ALA A 74 -2.84 7.30 0.31
CA ALA A 74 -2.62 8.46 1.17
C ALA A 74 -1.60 9.44 0.58
N VAL A 75 -0.46 8.95 0.09
CA VAL A 75 0.59 9.78 -0.55
C VAL A 75 0.07 10.47 -1.80
N VAL A 76 -0.70 9.77 -2.62
CA VAL A 76 -1.26 10.36 -3.85
C VAL A 76 -2.36 11.39 -3.53
N ALA A 77 -3.17 11.16 -2.50
CA ALA A 77 -4.22 12.08 -2.08
C ALA A 77 -3.66 13.36 -1.42
N GLU A 78 -2.56 13.26 -0.67
CA GLU A 78 -1.89 14.38 0.00
C GLU A 78 -0.36 14.35 -0.21
N PRO A 79 0.12 14.69 -1.41
CA PRO A 79 1.55 14.59 -1.75
C PRO A 79 2.44 15.51 -0.91
N ASP A 80 1.91 16.64 -0.46
CA ASP A 80 2.65 17.65 0.30
C ASP A 80 2.73 17.33 1.80
N SER A 81 1.97 16.36 2.30
CA SER A 81 1.95 16.00 3.72
C SER A 81 3.22 15.24 4.16
N ALA A 82 4.09 15.93 4.93
CA ALA A 82 5.30 15.33 5.48
C ALA A 82 5.01 14.13 6.41
N ALA A 83 3.87 14.17 7.14
CA ALA A 83 3.46 13.08 8.01
C ALA A 83 3.09 11.81 7.21
N VAL A 84 2.38 11.98 6.09
CA VAL A 84 2.03 10.87 5.18
C VAL A 84 3.29 10.28 4.56
N ARG A 85 4.23 11.12 4.10
CA ARG A 85 5.51 10.66 3.54
C ARG A 85 6.36 9.90 4.57
N ALA A 86 6.40 10.37 5.82
CA ALA A 86 7.10 9.67 6.90
C ALA A 86 6.51 8.28 7.15
N ALA A 87 5.17 8.17 7.24
CA ALA A 87 4.50 6.88 7.39
C ALA A 87 4.72 5.94 6.19
N ALA A 88 4.75 6.48 4.96
CA ALA A 88 5.09 5.72 3.76
C ALA A 88 6.51 5.16 3.81
N SER A 89 7.48 5.99 4.19
CA SER A 89 8.87 5.58 4.39
C SER A 89 8.98 4.38 5.34
N GLU A 90 8.33 4.45 6.51
CA GLU A 90 8.34 3.38 7.50
C GLU A 90 7.73 2.07 6.97
N ILE A 91 6.57 2.15 6.31
CA ILE A 91 5.88 0.97 5.79
C ILE A 91 6.69 0.32 4.66
N TYR A 92 7.27 1.11 3.74
CA TYR A 92 8.09 0.59 2.67
C TYR A 92 9.43 0.04 3.15
N ALA A 93 10.04 0.60 4.20
CA ALA A 93 11.20 0.03 4.86
C ALA A 93 10.88 -1.35 5.45
N LEU A 94 9.75 -1.48 6.15
CA LEU A 94 9.29 -2.77 6.65
C LEU A 94 9.03 -3.77 5.51
N ARG A 95 8.41 -3.30 4.41
CA ARG A 95 8.16 -4.11 3.21
C ARG A 95 9.46 -4.64 2.62
N ARG A 96 10.45 -3.77 2.43
CA ARG A 96 11.80 -4.14 1.96
C ARG A 96 12.43 -5.23 2.84
N ASP A 97 12.37 -5.07 4.15
CA ASP A 97 13.03 -6.00 5.07
C ASP A 97 12.34 -7.38 5.08
N SER A 98 11.04 -7.45 4.79
CA SER A 98 10.29 -8.69 4.63
C SER A 98 10.59 -9.45 3.33
N GLU A 99 11.20 -8.80 2.33
CA GLU A 99 11.39 -9.38 1.01
C GLU A 99 12.63 -10.26 0.91
N ARG A 100 12.56 -11.29 0.06
CA ARG A 100 13.72 -12.16 -0.25
C ARG A 100 14.40 -11.79 -1.58
N SER A 101 13.66 -11.18 -2.50
CA SER A 101 14.17 -10.79 -3.81
C SER A 101 14.97 -9.50 -3.71
N LEU A 102 16.21 -9.50 -4.21
CA LEU A 102 17.04 -8.30 -4.27
C LEU A 102 16.38 -7.19 -5.11
N MET A 103 15.70 -7.56 -6.20
CA MET A 103 14.94 -6.60 -7.02
C MET A 103 13.82 -5.95 -6.22
N ALA A 104 13.06 -6.74 -5.45
CA ALA A 104 11.99 -6.20 -4.61
C ALA A 104 12.55 -5.31 -3.49
N LYS A 105 13.67 -5.71 -2.88
CA LYS A 105 14.37 -4.87 -1.88
C LYS A 105 14.81 -3.53 -2.44
N GLY A 106 15.29 -3.50 -3.69
CA GLY A 106 15.67 -2.26 -4.37
C GLY A 106 14.47 -1.34 -4.57
N ILE A 107 13.38 -1.85 -5.15
CA ILE A 107 12.16 -1.07 -5.43
C ILE A 107 11.56 -0.49 -4.14
N TYR A 108 11.38 -1.33 -3.11
CA TYR A 108 10.80 -0.84 -1.85
C TYR A 108 11.79 0.03 -1.06
N GLY A 109 13.10 -0.16 -1.22
CA GLY A 109 14.11 0.71 -0.61
C GLY A 109 14.11 2.11 -1.21
N GLU A 110 14.03 2.22 -2.53
CA GLU A 110 13.86 3.52 -3.21
C GLU A 110 12.57 4.22 -2.77
N ALA A 111 11.47 3.49 -2.69
CA ALA A 111 10.19 4.02 -2.21
C ALA A 111 10.28 4.52 -0.76
N ALA A 112 11.05 3.83 0.10
CA ALA A 112 11.26 4.24 1.48
C ALA A 112 12.10 5.51 1.61
N GLU A 113 13.01 5.79 0.67
CA GLU A 113 13.93 6.94 0.72
C GLU A 113 13.42 8.18 -0.01
N ARG A 114 12.29 8.06 -0.74
CA ARG A 114 11.70 9.15 -1.52
C ARG A 114 11.25 10.29 -0.60
N ARG A 115 11.85 11.48 -0.77
CA ARG A 115 11.57 12.69 0.03
C ARG A 115 10.44 13.53 -0.54
#